data_AF-A0A7J4YJ33-F1
#
_entry.id   AF-A0A7J4YJ33-F1
#
_cell.length_a   1.000
_cell.length_b   1.000
_cell.length_c   1.000
_cell.angle_alpha   90.00
_cell.angle_beta   90.00
_cell.angle_gamma   90.00
#
_symmetry.space_group_name_H-M   'P 1'
#
loop_
_entity.id
_entity.type
_entity.pdbx_description
1 polymer ?
#
loop_
_entity_poly.entity_id
_entity_poly.type
_entity_poly.pdbx_seq_one_letter_code
_entity_poly.pdbx_strand_id
1 'polypeptide(L)'
;MKKINIGDWVTQYRTGYWKVKELHPKYSPFDCDRLHKGEPIGVEAVLQKAFNNTFKFNMEMSTCDLSLCQHVTKAVMRKIEKYFKEHPDDEIKFETSQLPVPPNVTAIHLNIDDAQRDHISSLLNIELPNLTYPKVKEILSDNGLTEVLCGAENTLLFLYGYSWEQNENFDMIYSKYDFKRK
;
A
#
# COMPACT_ATOMS: atom_id res chain seq x y z
N MET A 1 -23.74 9.90 1.18
CA MET A 1 -23.11 9.20 2.31
C MET A 1 -22.47 10.22 3.25
N LYS A 2 -22.37 9.95 4.56
CA LYS A 2 -21.59 10.83 5.45
C LYS A 2 -20.12 10.77 5.04
N LYS A 3 -19.45 11.93 5.09
CA LYS A 3 -18.02 12.04 4.79
C LYS A 3 -17.24 11.33 5.91
N ILE A 4 -16.39 10.38 5.54
CA ILE A 4 -15.44 9.71 6.45
C ILE A 4 -14.22 10.63 6.63
N ASN A 5 -13.78 10.79 7.88
CA ASN A 5 -12.66 11.63 8.27
C ASN A 5 -11.64 10.85 9.11
N ILE A 6 -10.46 11.43 9.31
CA ILE A 6 -9.46 10.90 10.24
C ILE A 6 -10.07 10.79 11.64
N GLY A 7 -9.83 9.67 12.31
CA GLY A 7 -10.38 9.34 13.62
C GLY A 7 -11.70 8.57 13.59
N ASP A 8 -12.39 8.52 12.44
CA ASP A 8 -13.64 7.78 12.32
C ASP A 8 -13.39 6.26 12.38
N TRP A 9 -14.36 5.54 12.95
CA TRP A 9 -14.40 4.09 12.92
C TRP A 9 -15.16 3.60 11.69
N VAL A 10 -14.53 2.68 10.97
CA VAL A 10 -15.04 2.13 9.71
C VAL A 10 -14.92 0.61 9.66
N THR A 11 -15.74 0.00 8.83
CA THR A 11 -15.49 -1.32 8.22
C THR A 11 -14.95 -1.12 6.82
N GLN A 12 -14.22 -2.11 6.31
CA GLN A 12 -13.75 -2.17 4.92
C GLN A 12 -13.96 -3.58 4.36
N TYR A 13 -13.40 -3.88 3.18
CA TYR A 13 -13.51 -5.21 2.55
C TYR A 13 -12.86 -6.33 3.40
N ARG A 14 -11.86 -6.00 4.22
CA ARG A 14 -11.30 -6.92 5.22
C ARG A 14 -12.11 -6.91 6.51
N THR A 15 -12.26 -8.10 7.09
CA THR A 15 -13.02 -8.29 8.34
C THR A 15 -12.39 -7.54 9.52
N GLY A 16 -13.24 -6.89 10.31
CA GLY A 16 -12.84 -6.18 11.52
C GLY A 16 -13.33 -4.75 11.60
N TYR A 17 -12.87 -4.06 12.63
CA TYR A 17 -13.20 -2.67 12.92
C TYR A 17 -11.93 -1.85 12.99
N TRP A 18 -11.93 -0.77 12.21
CA TRP A 18 -10.74 -0.02 11.86
C TRP A 18 -10.93 1.45 12.19
N LYS A 19 -9.88 2.12 12.64
CA LYS A 19 -9.85 3.58 12.79
C LYS A 19 -9.09 4.18 11.62
N VAL A 20 -9.65 5.24 11.02
CA VAL A 20 -8.98 6.00 9.96
C VAL A 20 -7.83 6.80 10.59
N LYS A 21 -6.60 6.54 10.16
CA LYS A 21 -5.39 7.22 10.67
C LYS A 21 -4.97 8.35 9.74
N GLU A 22 -4.98 8.08 8.43
CA GLU A 22 -4.56 9.04 7.41
C GLU A 22 -5.44 8.93 6.18
N LEU A 23 -5.52 10.03 5.43
CA LEU A 23 -6.23 10.11 4.16
C LEU A 23 -5.31 10.80 3.16
N HIS A 24 -4.97 10.10 2.09
CA HIS A 24 -4.06 10.59 1.07
C HIS A 24 -4.78 10.73 -0.27
N PRO A 25 -4.64 11.85 -0.99
CA PRO A 25 -5.21 11.98 -2.32
C PRO A 25 -4.56 10.96 -3.27
N LYS A 26 -5.35 10.41 -4.18
CA LYS A 26 -4.88 9.51 -5.23
C LYS A 26 -5.03 10.17 -6.59
N TYR A 27 -3.98 10.07 -7.39
CA TYR A 27 -3.98 10.55 -8.78
C TYR A 27 -3.68 9.40 -9.73
N SER A 28 -4.23 9.46 -10.94
CA SER A 28 -4.00 8.44 -11.95
C SER A 28 -2.50 8.35 -12.31
N PRO A 29 -1.87 7.17 -12.23
CA PRO A 29 -0.48 7.00 -12.65
C PRO A 29 -0.33 6.72 -14.16
N PHE A 30 -1.43 6.66 -14.91
CA PHE A 30 -1.43 6.35 -16.35
C PHE A 30 -2.55 7.08 -17.09
N ASP A 31 -2.39 7.19 -18.41
CA ASP A 31 -3.48 7.52 -19.32
C ASP A 31 -4.23 6.23 -19.68
N CYS A 32 -5.56 6.23 -19.52
CA CYS A 32 -6.42 5.10 -19.89
C CYS A 32 -7.81 5.60 -20.29
N ASP A 33 -8.19 5.38 -21.55
CA ASP A 33 -9.45 5.85 -22.15
C ASP A 33 -9.69 7.37 -21.94
N ARG A 34 -10.55 7.71 -20.98
CA ARG A 34 -10.93 9.09 -20.61
C ARG A 34 -10.23 9.61 -19.36
N LEU A 35 -9.38 8.79 -18.75
CA LEU A 35 -8.62 9.13 -17.56
C LEU A 35 -7.23 9.56 -17.98
N HIS A 36 -6.82 10.74 -17.53
CA HIS A 36 -5.48 11.27 -17.81
C HIS A 36 -4.55 11.12 -16.62
N LYS A 37 -3.25 10.93 -16.88
CA LYS A 37 -2.24 10.89 -15.83
C LYS A 37 -2.28 12.16 -15.00
N GLY A 38 -2.25 12.02 -13.68
CA GLY A 38 -2.34 13.12 -12.73
C GLY A 38 -3.76 13.58 -12.41
N GLU A 39 -4.80 13.02 -13.03
CA GLU A 39 -6.18 13.32 -12.63
C GLU A 39 -6.51 12.72 -11.26
N PRO A 40 -7.26 13.45 -10.40
CA PRO A 40 -7.72 12.90 -9.13
C PRO A 40 -8.64 11.70 -9.35
N ILE A 41 -8.30 10.55 -8.76
CA ILE A 41 -9.07 9.31 -8.88
C ILE A 41 -9.70 8.84 -7.57
N GLY A 42 -9.33 9.45 -6.44
CA GLY A 42 -9.91 9.10 -5.15
C GLY A 42 -9.04 9.48 -3.97
N VAL A 43 -9.23 8.75 -2.87
CA VAL A 43 -8.49 8.92 -1.62
C VAL A 43 -8.10 7.54 -1.11
N GLU A 44 -6.83 7.35 -0.77
CA GLU A 44 -6.35 6.17 -0.07
C GLU A 44 -6.49 6.41 1.43
N ALA A 45 -7.10 5.47 2.13
CA ALA A 45 -7.21 5.50 3.58
C ALA A 45 -6.17 4.59 4.21
N VAL A 46 -5.38 5.13 5.14
CA VAL A 46 -4.54 4.33 6.04
C VAL A 46 -5.38 4.02 7.28
N LEU A 47 -5.56 2.73 7.55
CA LEU A 47 -6.45 2.21 8.57
C LEU A 47 -5.68 1.39 9.60
N GLN A 48 -6.00 1.59 10.88
CA GLN A 48 -5.50 0.78 11.98
C GLN A 48 -6.64 -0.07 12.55
N LYS A 49 -6.51 -1.39 12.49
CA LYS A 49 -7.48 -2.30 13.11
C LYS A 49 -7.33 -2.26 14.61
N ALA A 50 -8.45 -2.24 15.31
CA ALA A 50 -8.46 -2.56 16.74
C ALA A 50 -9.02 -3.96 17.00
N PHE A 51 -9.99 -4.40 16.19
CA PHE A 51 -10.76 -5.61 16.47
C PHE A 51 -10.97 -6.46 15.22
N ASN A 52 -10.95 -7.77 15.38
CA ASN A 52 -11.43 -8.69 14.34
C ASN A 52 -12.98 -8.76 14.30
N ASN A 53 -13.54 -9.59 13.40
CA ASN A 53 -14.99 -9.78 13.29
C ASN A 53 -15.65 -10.37 14.54
N THR A 54 -14.92 -11.14 15.34
CA THR A 54 -15.39 -11.68 16.62
C THR A 54 -15.15 -10.72 17.80
N PHE A 55 -14.79 -9.47 17.52
CA PHE A 55 -14.53 -8.44 18.54
C PHE A 55 -13.36 -8.75 19.50
N LYS A 56 -12.39 -9.56 19.07
CA LYS A 56 -11.13 -9.76 19.76
C LYS A 56 -10.15 -8.65 19.37
N PHE A 57 -9.50 -8.04 20.37
CA PHE A 57 -8.47 -7.03 20.13
C PHE A 57 -7.30 -7.62 19.35
N ASN A 58 -7.03 -7.03 18.19
CA ASN A 58 -5.99 -7.44 17.26
C ASN A 58 -5.64 -6.24 16.38
N MET A 59 -4.39 -5.80 16.45
CA MET A 59 -3.93 -4.62 15.74
C MET A 59 -3.16 -4.99 14.49
N GLU A 60 -3.53 -4.36 13.38
CA GLU A 60 -2.82 -4.41 12.10
C GLU A 60 -3.05 -3.11 11.35
N MET A 61 -2.13 -2.75 10.47
CA MET A 61 -2.32 -1.64 9.52
C MET A 61 -2.81 -2.20 8.19
N SER A 62 -3.64 -1.42 7.50
CA SER A 62 -4.09 -1.71 6.14
C SER A 62 -4.25 -0.41 5.38
N THR A 63 -4.16 -0.50 4.07
CA THR A 63 -4.54 0.56 3.14
C THR A 63 -5.72 0.09 2.31
N CYS A 64 -6.61 1.01 1.94
CA CYS A 64 -7.63 0.75 0.93
C CYS A 64 -8.15 2.05 0.33
N ASP A 65 -8.82 1.94 -0.81
CA ASP A 65 -9.59 3.06 -1.34
C ASP A 65 -10.71 3.45 -0.37
N LEU A 66 -10.87 4.76 -0.10
CA LEU A 66 -11.85 5.27 0.85
C LEU A 66 -13.30 4.91 0.45
N SER A 67 -13.57 4.68 -0.85
CA SER A 67 -14.87 4.23 -1.32
C SER A 67 -15.27 2.84 -0.81
N LEU A 68 -14.31 2.03 -0.39
CA LEU A 68 -14.53 0.71 0.20
C LEU A 68 -14.82 0.77 1.71
N CYS A 69 -14.72 1.95 2.32
CA CYS A 69 -14.97 2.16 3.74
C CYS A 69 -16.44 2.52 4.00
N GLN A 70 -16.96 2.01 5.11
CA GLN A 70 -18.28 2.39 5.62
C GLN A 70 -18.17 2.70 7.10
N HIS A 71 -18.85 3.74 7.58
CA HIS A 71 -18.93 3.99 9.02
C HIS A 71 -19.50 2.77 9.75
N VAL A 72 -18.90 2.43 10.89
CA VAL A 72 -19.49 1.42 11.76
C VAL A 72 -20.87 1.88 12.27
N THR A 73 -21.72 0.93 12.65
CA THR A 73 -23.02 1.27 13.24
C THR A 73 -22.86 1.86 14.64
N LYS A 74 -23.88 2.61 15.11
CA LYS A 74 -23.91 3.13 16.49
C LYS A 74 -23.76 2.03 17.56
N ALA A 75 -24.26 0.83 17.29
CA ALA A 75 -24.15 -0.30 18.20
C ALA A 75 -22.70 -0.80 18.30
N VAL A 76 -21.97 -0.82 17.18
CA VAL A 76 -20.55 -1.16 17.16
C VAL A 76 -19.72 -0.08 17.87
N MET A 77 -19.99 1.20 17.61
CA MET A 77 -19.32 2.31 18.33
C MET A 77 -19.40 2.14 19.85
N ARG A 78 -20.60 1.90 20.38
CA ARG A 78 -20.79 1.69 21.82
C ARG A 78 -20.02 0.48 22.35
N LYS A 79 -19.87 -0.59 21.55
CA LYS A 79 -19.06 -1.76 21.93
C LYS A 79 -17.57 -1.42 22.00
N ILE A 80 -17.08 -0.62 21.05
CA ILE A 80 -15.68 -0.17 21.00
C ILE A 80 -15.38 0.72 22.21
N GLU A 81 -16.21 1.73 22.44
CA GLU A 81 -16.10 2.64 23.60
C GLU A 81 -16.14 1.87 24.92
N LYS A 82 -17.07 0.91 25.05
CA LYS A 82 -17.16 0.05 26.24
C LYS A 82 -15.89 -0.78 26.43
N TYR A 83 -15.37 -1.39 25.37
CA TYR A 83 -14.15 -2.21 25.45
C TYR A 83 -12.97 -1.39 25.96
N PHE A 84 -12.68 -0.25 25.35
CA PHE A 84 -11.52 0.55 25.76
C PHE A 84 -11.67 1.13 27.16
N LYS A 85 -12.90 1.48 27.59
CA LYS A 85 -13.17 1.85 28.98
C LYS A 85 -12.89 0.72 29.97
N GLU A 86 -13.18 -0.53 29.60
CA GLU A 86 -12.93 -1.72 30.43
C GLU A 86 -11.48 -2.20 30.33
N HIS A 87 -10.76 -1.82 29.26
CA HIS A 87 -9.40 -2.23 28.93
C HIS A 87 -8.53 -1.01 28.55
N PRO A 88 -8.25 -0.08 29.49
CA PRO A 88 -7.52 1.15 29.21
C PRO A 88 -6.09 0.92 28.69
N ASP A 89 -5.43 -0.17 29.10
CA ASP A 89 -4.10 -0.53 28.59
C ASP A 89 -4.12 -0.85 27.10
N ASP A 90 -5.19 -1.49 26.61
CA ASP A 90 -5.36 -1.76 25.18
C ASP A 90 -5.65 -0.48 24.40
N GLU A 91 -6.35 0.49 24.99
CA GLU A 91 -6.57 1.81 24.39
C GLU A 91 -5.26 2.56 24.24
N ILE A 92 -4.46 2.63 25.32
CA ILE A 92 -3.13 3.25 25.29
C ILE A 92 -2.28 2.57 24.23
N LYS A 93 -2.25 1.22 24.22
CA LYS A 93 -1.52 0.45 23.23
C LYS A 93 -2.00 0.76 21.82
N PHE A 94 -3.30 0.84 21.58
CA PHE A 94 -3.88 1.14 20.28
C PHE A 94 -3.51 2.54 19.78
N GLU A 95 -3.60 3.57 20.63
CA GLU A 95 -3.32 4.95 20.22
C GLU A 95 -1.81 5.22 20.06
N THR A 96 -0.95 4.53 20.81
CA THR A 96 0.51 4.77 20.82
C THR A 96 1.32 3.83 19.93
N SER A 97 0.79 2.67 19.54
CA SER A 97 1.55 1.71 18.73
C SER A 97 1.86 2.26 17.34
N GLN A 98 3.13 2.23 16.98
CA GLN A 98 3.61 2.49 15.62
C GLN A 98 3.76 1.17 14.88
N LEU A 99 2.70 0.75 14.20
CA LEU A 99 2.73 -0.42 13.33
C LEU A 99 3.10 0.01 11.90
N PRO A 100 3.93 -0.77 11.19
CA PRO A 100 4.28 -0.44 9.82
C PRO A 100 3.05 -0.55 8.92
N VAL A 101 2.83 0.46 8.07
CA VAL A 101 1.83 0.39 7.01
C VAL A 101 2.34 -0.60 5.95
N PRO A 102 1.56 -1.59 5.51
CA PRO A 102 2.00 -2.48 4.45
C PRO A 102 2.13 -1.71 3.12
N PRO A 103 3.28 -1.79 2.43
CA PRO A 103 3.44 -1.16 1.12
C PRO A 103 2.65 -1.89 0.04
N ASN A 104 2.32 -1.17 -1.02
CA ASN A 104 1.93 -1.75 -2.30
C ASN A 104 3.12 -2.46 -2.93
N VAL A 105 2.86 -3.57 -3.61
CA VAL A 105 3.88 -4.39 -4.25
C VAL A 105 3.60 -4.51 -5.74
N THR A 106 4.54 -4.06 -6.55
CA THR A 106 4.56 -4.29 -8.00
C THR A 106 5.51 -5.44 -8.29
N ALA A 107 5.03 -6.48 -8.99
CA ALA A 107 5.85 -7.61 -9.38
C ALA A 107 6.22 -7.51 -10.87
N ILE A 108 7.51 -7.63 -11.16
CA ILE A 108 8.07 -7.64 -12.51
C ILE A 108 8.67 -9.02 -12.76
N HIS A 109 8.23 -9.67 -13.83
CA HIS A 109 8.62 -11.02 -14.19
C HIS A 109 9.84 -10.98 -15.12
N LEU A 110 10.95 -11.61 -14.72
CA LEU A 110 12.23 -11.52 -15.44
C LEU A 110 12.87 -12.91 -15.68
N ASN A 111 13.60 -13.03 -16.77
CA ASN A 111 14.49 -14.16 -17.02
C ASN A 111 15.93 -13.67 -17.07
N ILE A 112 16.63 -13.76 -15.93
CA ILE A 112 17.98 -13.22 -15.74
C ILE A 112 18.89 -14.21 -15.02
N ASP A 113 20.18 -14.16 -15.27
CA ASP A 113 21.20 -14.86 -14.47
C ASP A 113 21.64 -14.04 -13.25
N ASP A 114 22.55 -14.58 -12.43
CA ASP A 114 23.00 -13.90 -11.22
C ASP A 114 23.87 -12.67 -11.52
N ALA A 115 24.65 -12.67 -12.59
CA ALA A 115 25.47 -11.53 -12.98
C ALA A 115 24.58 -10.36 -13.45
N GLN A 116 23.55 -10.65 -14.24
CA GLN A 116 22.53 -9.70 -14.64
C GLN A 116 21.76 -9.17 -13.43
N ARG A 117 21.35 -10.04 -12.50
CA ARG A 117 20.67 -9.61 -11.26
C ARG A 117 21.53 -8.63 -10.47
N ASP A 118 22.80 -8.95 -10.25
CA ASP A 118 23.69 -8.13 -9.44
C ASP A 118 24.00 -6.80 -10.13
N HIS A 119 24.12 -6.81 -11.46
CA HIS A 119 24.27 -5.58 -12.26
C HIS A 119 23.02 -4.69 -12.20
N ILE A 120 21.82 -5.24 -12.41
CA ILE A 120 20.58 -4.47 -12.30
C ILE A 120 20.38 -3.95 -10.88
N SER A 121 20.70 -4.76 -9.86
CA SER A 121 20.63 -4.35 -8.45
C SER A 121 21.50 -3.11 -8.18
N SER A 122 22.71 -3.04 -8.73
CA SER A 122 23.57 -1.85 -8.53
C SER A 122 22.98 -0.59 -9.18
N LEU A 123 22.35 -0.72 -10.35
CA LEU A 123 21.66 0.39 -11.02
C LEU A 123 20.42 0.85 -10.26
N LEU A 124 19.58 -0.08 -9.77
CA LEU A 124 18.38 0.25 -8.98
C LEU A 124 18.75 0.96 -7.67
N ASN A 125 19.86 0.59 -7.04
CA ASN A 125 20.31 1.24 -5.80
C ASN A 125 20.70 2.72 -5.98
N ILE A 126 21.09 3.14 -7.18
CA ILE A 126 21.39 4.56 -7.48
C ILE A 126 20.11 5.40 -7.46
N GLU A 127 19.00 4.81 -7.90
CA GLU A 127 17.71 5.50 -8.04
C GLU A 127 16.91 5.53 -6.72
N LEU A 128 17.20 4.64 -5.78
CA LEU A 128 16.57 4.65 -4.46
C LEU A 128 16.93 5.93 -3.67
N PRO A 129 16.01 6.47 -2.85
CA PRO A 129 14.65 5.98 -2.58
C PRO A 129 13.59 6.51 -3.56
N ASN A 130 13.98 7.12 -4.68
CA ASN A 130 13.08 7.79 -5.63
C ASN A 130 12.83 6.95 -6.90
N LEU A 131 13.03 5.64 -6.82
CA LEU A 131 12.88 4.73 -7.95
C LEU A 131 11.44 4.77 -8.47
N THR A 132 11.26 4.83 -9.80
CA THR A 132 9.95 4.80 -10.44
C THR A 132 9.86 3.64 -11.42
N TYR A 133 8.65 3.17 -11.71
CA TYR A 133 8.48 2.06 -12.67
C TYR A 133 8.98 2.41 -14.08
N PRO A 134 8.76 3.63 -14.64
CA PRO A 134 9.40 4.03 -15.90
C PRO A 134 10.92 3.92 -15.86
N LYS A 135 11.56 4.33 -14.75
CA LYS A 135 13.02 4.23 -14.61
C LYS A 135 13.51 2.78 -14.55
N VAL A 136 12.75 1.89 -13.90
CA VAL A 136 13.04 0.45 -13.93
C VAL A 136 12.98 -0.10 -15.36
N LYS A 137 11.98 0.28 -16.15
CA LYS A 137 11.89 -0.15 -17.56
C LYS A 137 13.05 0.35 -18.41
N GLU A 138 13.46 1.61 -18.21
CA GLU A 138 14.63 2.19 -18.87
C GLU A 138 15.89 1.37 -18.54
N ILE A 139 16.16 1.14 -17.25
CA ILE A 139 17.30 0.34 -16.79
C ILE A 139 17.29 -1.07 -17.39
N LEU A 140 16.14 -1.75 -17.42
CA LEU A 140 16.05 -3.08 -18.00
C LEU A 140 16.31 -3.04 -19.51
N SER A 141 15.68 -2.11 -20.24
CA SER A 141 15.81 -1.97 -21.68
C SER A 141 17.25 -1.66 -22.11
N ASP A 142 17.92 -0.73 -21.42
CA ASP A 142 19.31 -0.34 -21.69
C ASP A 142 20.30 -1.51 -21.51
N ASN A 143 19.90 -2.52 -20.74
CA ASN A 143 20.66 -3.74 -20.49
C ASN A 143 20.18 -4.94 -21.32
N GLY A 144 19.33 -4.72 -22.32
CA GLY A 144 18.81 -5.78 -23.20
C GLY A 144 17.86 -6.75 -22.49
N LEU A 145 17.25 -6.33 -21.38
CA LEU A 145 16.30 -7.12 -20.61
C LEU A 145 14.87 -6.64 -20.85
N THR A 146 13.93 -7.58 -20.88
CA THR A 146 12.51 -7.29 -21.00
C THR A 146 11.72 -8.08 -19.97
N GLU A 147 10.56 -7.53 -19.60
CA GLU A 147 9.59 -8.28 -18.82
C GLU A 147 9.12 -9.51 -19.61
N VAL A 148 8.98 -10.64 -18.92
CA VAL A 148 8.45 -11.88 -19.51
C VAL A 148 7.04 -12.15 -19.00
N LEU A 149 6.33 -13.04 -19.69
CA LEU A 149 5.00 -13.45 -19.27
C LEU A 149 5.04 -14.17 -17.91
N CYS A 150 4.01 -13.97 -17.10
CA CYS A 150 3.81 -14.72 -15.86
C CYS A 150 3.81 -16.23 -16.16
N GLY A 151 4.68 -16.96 -15.45
CA GLY A 151 4.95 -18.38 -15.65
C GLY A 151 6.26 -18.68 -16.38
N ALA A 152 6.80 -17.75 -17.17
CA ALA A 152 8.04 -17.92 -17.94
C ALA A 152 9.29 -17.32 -17.27
N GLU A 153 9.12 -16.64 -16.14
CA GLU A 153 10.20 -16.03 -15.37
C GLU A 153 10.99 -17.05 -14.54
N ASN A 154 12.29 -16.82 -14.42
CA ASN A 154 13.14 -17.50 -13.44
C ASN A 154 13.33 -16.64 -12.17
N THR A 155 12.92 -15.37 -12.22
CA THR A 155 13.12 -14.37 -11.16
C THR A 155 11.96 -13.38 -11.14
N LEU A 156 11.50 -13.03 -9.94
CA LEU A 156 10.56 -11.94 -9.67
C LEU A 156 11.32 -10.77 -9.06
N LEU A 157 11.21 -9.59 -9.67
CA LEU A 157 11.59 -8.32 -9.08
C LEU A 157 10.34 -7.69 -8.43
N PHE A 158 10.34 -7.60 -7.11
CA PHE A 158 9.32 -6.91 -6.34
C PHE A 158 9.76 -5.48 -6.06
N LEU A 159 8.90 -4.52 -6.36
CA LEU A 159 9.07 -3.12 -6.01
C LEU A 159 8.05 -2.76 -4.93
N TYR A 160 8.50 -2.10 -3.85
CA TYR A 160 7.68 -1.73 -2.70
C TYR A 160 7.57 -0.20 -2.60
N GLY A 161 6.35 0.30 -2.54
CA GLY A 161 6.04 1.73 -2.43
C GLY A 161 4.63 1.94 -1.90
N TYR A 162 4.21 3.19 -1.76
CA TYR A 162 2.84 3.51 -1.37
C TYR A 162 2.13 4.22 -2.52
N SER A 163 0.87 3.86 -2.76
CA SER A 163 0.10 4.39 -3.90
C SER A 163 -0.07 5.92 -3.89
N TRP A 164 0.09 6.56 -2.74
CA TRP A 164 0.02 8.01 -2.56
C TRP A 164 1.38 8.72 -2.60
N GLU A 165 2.49 7.97 -2.61
CA GLU A 165 3.84 8.54 -2.77
C GLU A 165 4.16 8.61 -4.26
N GLN A 166 3.97 9.78 -4.84
CA GLN A 166 4.18 10.03 -6.27
C GLN A 166 5.16 11.18 -6.50
N ASN A 167 5.92 11.11 -7.58
CA ASN A 167 6.78 12.21 -8.02
C ASN A 167 5.96 13.31 -8.74
N GLU A 168 6.63 14.36 -9.21
CA GLU A 168 6.01 15.46 -9.96
C GLU A 168 5.30 15.03 -11.26
N ASN A 169 5.65 13.86 -11.80
CA ASN A 169 5.04 13.26 -12.98
C ASN A 169 3.93 12.26 -12.62
N PHE A 170 3.50 12.18 -11.36
CA PHE A 170 2.51 11.23 -10.84
C PHE A 170 2.92 9.75 -10.96
N ASP A 171 4.20 9.47 -11.14
CA ASP A 171 4.73 8.10 -11.06
C ASP A 171 4.87 7.70 -9.59
N MET A 172 4.42 6.49 -9.26
CA MET A 172 4.60 5.94 -7.93
C MET A 172 6.10 5.77 -7.63
N ILE A 173 6.49 6.21 -6.44
CA ILE A 173 7.84 6.10 -5.91
C ILE A 173 7.96 4.79 -5.14
N TYR A 174 9.02 4.05 -5.42
CA TYR A 174 9.38 2.81 -4.74
C TYR A 174 10.61 3.07 -3.87
N SER A 175 10.45 2.81 -2.56
CA SER A 175 11.51 3.02 -1.57
C SER A 175 12.36 1.77 -1.33
N LYS A 176 11.92 0.61 -1.84
CA LYS A 176 12.62 -0.67 -1.70
C LYS A 176 12.30 -1.59 -2.88
N TYR A 177 13.22 -2.49 -3.19
CA TYR A 177 12.96 -3.64 -4.06
C TYR A 177 13.52 -4.94 -3.47
N ASP A 178 13.15 -6.08 -4.05
CA ASP A 178 13.68 -7.40 -3.73
C ASP A 178 13.64 -8.32 -4.96
N PHE A 179 14.65 -9.19 -5.13
CA PHE A 179 14.66 -10.22 -6.16
C PHE A 179 14.39 -11.58 -5.54
N LYS A 180 13.43 -12.34 -6.08
CA LYS A 180 13.16 -13.72 -5.67
C LYS A 180 13.30 -14.67 -6.84
N ARG A 181 14.20 -15.64 -6.71
CA ARG A 181 14.28 -16.79 -7.62
C ARG A 181 13.03 -17.67 -7.45
N LYS A 182 12.55 -18.24 -8.56
CA LYS A 182 11.58 -19.34 -8.52
C LYS A 182 12.24 -20.67 -8.18
#